data_AF-A0A0D0A0S5-F1
#
_entry.id   AF-A0A0D0A0S5-F1
#
_cell.length_a   1.000
_cell.length_b   1.000
_cell.length_c   1.000
_cell.angle_alpha   90.00
_cell.angle_beta   90.00
_cell.angle_gamma   90.00
#
_symmetry.space_group_name_H-M   'P 1'
#
loop_
_entity.id
_entity.type
_entity.pdbx_description
1 polymer ?
#
loop_
_entity_poly.entity_id
_entity_poly.type
_entity_poly.pdbx_seq_one_letter_code
_entity_poly.pdbx_strand_id
1 'polypeptide(L)'
;RERQFNDLVQFVTDRTGRKRVNTKGQVRQSAWLRLFQLAWKPEHLELVSEMFPRWRDTGKSFGPVHAEMFARRCEELKCPLLALKVFGDHTKYGFGLNSLPAGRQLIHSLYGKYPLEKTMTAASLFGIYGLPAVGSDFVSCAMLYAACVRSRDPHARVVAESLKRQLTKQIVQTEAVREPKDRIQRAQHHTKPTLWLAQAIRQIKMAHGEQG
;
A
#
# COMPACT_ATOMS: atom_id res chain seq x y z
N ARG A 1 -7.85 -0.06 -24.83
CA ARG A 1 -7.72 0.03 -23.36
C ARG A 1 -8.38 1.30 -22.82
N GLU A 2 -8.01 2.48 -23.31
CA GLU A 2 -8.63 3.77 -22.94
C GLU A 2 -10.15 3.76 -23.03
N ARG A 3 -10.67 3.39 -24.21
CA ARG A 3 -12.13 3.28 -24.45
C ARG A 3 -12.81 2.37 -23.42
N GLN A 4 -12.28 1.17 -23.21
CA GLN A 4 -12.81 0.21 -22.22
C GLN A 4 -12.78 0.75 -20.79
N PHE A 5 -11.77 1.55 -20.44
CA PHE A 5 -11.69 2.22 -19.15
C PHE A 5 -12.81 3.27 -19.03
N ASN A 6 -12.94 4.15 -20.03
CA ASN A 6 -13.96 5.19 -20.05
C ASN A 6 -15.38 4.61 -20.04
N ASP A 7 -15.63 3.57 -20.83
CA ASP A 7 -16.93 2.86 -20.86
C ASP A 7 -17.26 2.28 -19.49
N LEU A 8 -16.27 1.69 -18.79
CA LEU A 8 -16.47 1.12 -17.47
C LEU A 8 -16.64 2.20 -16.39
N VAL A 9 -15.91 3.31 -16.48
CA VAL A 9 -16.09 4.49 -15.61
C VAL A 9 -17.52 5.03 -15.76
N GLN A 10 -17.99 5.20 -16.99
CA GLN A 10 -19.36 5.65 -17.26
C GLN A 10 -20.38 4.66 -16.68
N PHE A 11 -20.19 3.36 -16.94
CA PHE A 11 -21.06 2.30 -16.41
C PHE A 11 -21.17 2.34 -14.88
N VAL A 12 -20.04 2.52 -14.18
CA VAL A 12 -19.99 2.59 -12.71
C VAL A 12 -20.60 3.89 -12.21
N THR A 13 -20.30 5.01 -12.86
CA THR A 13 -20.81 6.34 -12.49
C THR A 13 -22.33 6.40 -12.55
N ASP A 14 -22.93 5.87 -13.63
CA ASP A 14 -24.39 5.92 -13.84
C ASP A 14 -25.19 5.06 -12.85
N ARG A 15 -24.54 4.06 -12.26
CA ARG A 15 -25.19 3.00 -11.47
C ARG A 15 -24.78 2.99 -9.99
N THR A 16 -23.99 3.95 -9.54
CA THR A 16 -23.59 4.11 -8.13
C THR A 16 -24.04 5.44 -7.55
N GLY A 17 -23.99 5.57 -6.22
CA GLY A 17 -24.45 6.74 -5.49
C GLY A 17 -25.90 6.66 -5.04
N ARG A 18 -26.31 7.67 -4.24
CA ARG A 18 -27.65 7.75 -3.64
C ARG A 18 -28.76 7.89 -4.69
N LYS A 19 -28.51 8.67 -5.75
CA LYS A 19 -29.39 8.81 -6.91
C LYS A 19 -28.68 8.25 -8.13
N ARG A 20 -29.16 7.11 -8.63
CA ARG A 20 -28.62 6.47 -9.83
C ARG A 20 -29.27 7.08 -11.08
N VAL A 21 -28.46 7.36 -12.09
CA VAL A 21 -28.95 7.76 -13.43
C VAL A 21 -29.61 6.57 -14.09
N ASN A 22 -29.02 5.38 -13.94
CA ASN A 22 -29.58 4.13 -14.41
C ASN A 22 -29.91 3.20 -13.23
N THR A 23 -31.20 2.96 -13.01
CA THR A 23 -31.69 2.07 -11.94
C THR A 23 -31.59 0.58 -12.32
N LYS A 24 -31.41 0.27 -13.61
CA LYS A 24 -31.29 -1.10 -14.12
C LYS A 24 -29.83 -1.59 -14.02
N GLY A 25 -29.66 -2.72 -13.34
CA GLY A 25 -28.38 -3.37 -13.13
C GLY A 25 -27.64 -2.85 -11.90
N GLN A 26 -26.79 -3.70 -11.33
CA GLN A 26 -25.94 -3.37 -10.19
C GLN A 26 -24.47 -3.47 -10.56
N VAL A 27 -23.68 -2.50 -10.09
CA VAL A 27 -22.21 -2.62 -10.13
C VAL A 27 -21.78 -3.73 -9.17
N ARG A 28 -20.99 -4.67 -9.69
CA ARG A 28 -20.36 -5.77 -8.92
C ARG A 28 -18.97 -5.35 -8.47
N GLN A 29 -18.48 -5.99 -7.40
CA GLN A 29 -17.11 -5.78 -6.89
C GLN A 29 -16.03 -5.95 -7.99
N SER A 30 -16.21 -6.92 -8.88
CA SER A 30 -15.30 -7.19 -9.99
C SER A 30 -15.14 -6.01 -10.97
N ALA A 31 -16.12 -5.11 -11.08
CA ALA A 31 -16.00 -3.91 -11.89
C ALA A 31 -14.90 -2.97 -11.37
N TRP A 32 -14.77 -2.84 -10.05
CA TRP A 32 -13.71 -2.03 -9.43
C TRP A 32 -12.33 -2.63 -9.64
N LEU A 33 -12.19 -3.95 -9.46
CA LEU A 33 -10.95 -4.65 -9.79
C LEU A 33 -10.57 -4.47 -11.26
N ARG A 34 -11.57 -4.52 -12.16
CA ARG A 34 -11.35 -4.27 -13.58
C ARG A 34 -10.93 -2.84 -13.87
N LEU A 35 -11.49 -1.84 -13.19
CA LEU A 35 -11.06 -0.44 -13.29
C LEU A 35 -9.58 -0.27 -12.89
N PHE A 36 -9.15 -0.87 -11.78
CA PHE A 36 -7.74 -0.84 -11.36
C PHE A 36 -6.81 -1.50 -12.39
N GLN A 37 -7.23 -2.62 -12.97
CA GLN A 37 -6.47 -3.29 -14.04
C GLN A 37 -6.39 -2.45 -15.31
N LEU A 38 -7.47 -1.75 -15.68
CA LEU A 38 -7.53 -0.95 -16.90
C LEU A 38 -6.78 0.38 -16.78
N ALA A 39 -6.77 1.00 -15.60
CA ALA A 39 -6.05 2.23 -15.30
C ALA A 39 -4.57 2.08 -15.65
N TRP A 40 -4.01 2.98 -16.46
CA TRP A 40 -2.61 2.90 -16.93
C TRP A 40 -1.81 4.20 -16.76
N LYS A 41 -2.45 5.24 -16.24
CA LYS A 41 -1.82 6.48 -15.79
C LYS A 41 -2.35 6.89 -14.42
N PRO A 42 -1.62 7.71 -13.64
CA PRO A 42 -2.06 8.19 -12.34
C PRO A 42 -3.46 8.82 -12.34
N GLU A 43 -3.78 9.60 -13.38
CA GLU A 43 -5.05 10.34 -13.51
C GLU A 43 -6.25 9.39 -13.56
N HIS A 44 -6.06 8.17 -14.08
CA HIS A 44 -7.11 7.16 -14.12
C HIS A 44 -7.44 6.67 -12.71
N LEU A 45 -6.43 6.47 -11.85
CA LEU A 45 -6.67 6.06 -10.48
C LEU A 45 -7.27 7.19 -9.65
N GLU A 46 -6.89 8.43 -9.92
CA GLU A 46 -7.51 9.61 -9.30
C GLU A 46 -9.00 9.68 -9.64
N LEU A 47 -9.34 9.59 -10.94
CA LEU A 47 -10.72 9.54 -11.41
C LEU A 47 -11.52 8.41 -10.75
N VAL A 48 -10.93 7.20 -10.68
CA VAL A 48 -11.57 6.06 -10.03
C VAL A 48 -11.78 6.29 -8.53
N SER A 49 -10.79 6.88 -7.85
CA SER A 49 -10.87 7.14 -6.41
C SER A 49 -11.97 8.14 -6.04
N GLU A 50 -12.23 9.14 -6.87
CA GLU A 50 -13.32 10.11 -6.65
C GLU A 50 -14.71 9.48 -6.83
N MET A 51 -14.80 8.26 -7.41
CA MET A 51 -16.05 7.49 -7.44
C MET A 51 -16.29 6.64 -6.18
N PHE A 52 -15.28 6.38 -5.34
CA PHE A 52 -15.45 5.54 -4.14
C PHE A 52 -16.53 6.03 -3.15
N PRO A 53 -16.71 7.34 -2.89
CA PRO A 53 -17.78 7.82 -2.03
C PRO A 53 -19.16 7.40 -2.53
N ARG A 54 -19.36 7.32 -3.85
CA ARG A 54 -20.63 6.85 -4.44
C ARG A 54 -20.88 5.38 -4.15
N TRP A 55 -19.83 4.56 -4.13
CA TRP A 55 -19.94 3.14 -3.76
C TRP A 55 -20.31 2.98 -2.29
N ARG A 56 -19.58 3.68 -1.40
CA ARG A 56 -19.86 3.73 0.03
C ARG A 56 -21.31 4.15 0.29
N ASP A 57 -21.77 5.19 -0.38
CA ASP A 57 -23.14 5.71 -0.25
C ASP A 57 -24.23 4.74 -0.71
N THR A 58 -23.89 3.67 -1.44
CA THR A 58 -24.81 2.56 -1.72
C THR A 58 -24.90 1.53 -0.60
N GLY A 59 -24.23 1.75 0.53
CA GLY A 59 -24.13 0.80 1.64
C GLY A 59 -23.16 -0.35 1.37
N LYS A 60 -22.33 -0.26 0.33
CA LYS A 60 -21.36 -1.30 -0.05
C LYS A 60 -19.96 -0.89 0.36
N SER A 61 -19.14 -1.89 0.69
CA SER A 61 -17.75 -1.70 1.13
C SER A 61 -16.75 -2.35 0.18
N PHE A 62 -15.49 -1.95 0.29
CA PHE A 62 -14.39 -2.60 -0.42
C PHE A 62 -13.76 -3.69 0.46
N GLY A 63 -13.61 -4.89 -0.12
CA GLY A 63 -12.93 -6.01 0.55
C GLY A 63 -11.40 -5.97 0.43
N PRO A 64 -10.67 -6.84 1.16
CA PRO A 64 -9.19 -6.88 1.20
C PRO A 64 -8.52 -6.91 -0.17
N VAL A 65 -9.05 -7.71 -1.11
CA VAL A 65 -8.52 -7.83 -2.48
C VAL A 65 -8.51 -6.51 -3.25
N HIS A 66 -9.45 -5.61 -2.96
CA HIS A 66 -9.49 -4.28 -3.58
C HIS A 66 -8.38 -3.41 -3.04
N ALA A 67 -8.13 -3.45 -1.73
CA ALA A 67 -7.04 -2.70 -1.10
C ALA A 67 -5.68 -3.13 -1.64
N GLU A 68 -5.47 -4.45 -1.79
CA GLU A 68 -4.26 -5.00 -2.38
C GLU A 68 -4.07 -4.54 -3.83
N MET A 69 -5.11 -4.69 -4.66
CA MET A 69 -5.05 -4.31 -6.06
C MET A 69 -4.84 -2.80 -6.23
N PHE A 70 -5.50 -1.98 -5.42
CA PHE A 70 -5.39 -0.52 -5.48
C PHE A 70 -4.01 -0.04 -5.03
N ALA A 71 -3.51 -0.51 -3.88
CA ALA A 71 -2.17 -0.17 -3.38
C ALA A 71 -1.08 -0.59 -4.38
N ARG A 72 -1.19 -1.81 -4.92
CA ARG A 72 -0.29 -2.31 -5.96
C ARG A 72 -0.32 -1.43 -7.20
N ARG A 73 -1.51 -1.10 -7.72
CA ARG A 73 -1.62 -0.28 -8.93
C ARG A 73 -1.08 1.14 -8.72
N CYS A 74 -1.28 1.73 -7.54
CA CYS A 74 -0.70 3.02 -7.19
C CYS A 74 0.83 2.98 -7.19
N GLU A 75 1.44 1.90 -6.70
CA GLU A 75 2.90 1.73 -6.81
C GLU A 75 3.35 1.58 -8.27
N GLU A 76 2.71 0.69 -9.03
CA GLU A 76 3.06 0.42 -10.44
C GLU A 76 3.00 1.69 -11.31
N LEU A 77 2.03 2.57 -11.03
CA LEU A 77 1.84 3.85 -11.71
C LEU A 77 2.59 5.01 -11.04
N LYS A 78 3.42 4.74 -10.03
CA LYS A 78 4.26 5.73 -9.32
C LYS A 78 3.44 6.86 -8.66
N CYS A 79 2.23 6.58 -8.19
CA CYS A 79 1.36 7.51 -7.45
C CYS A 79 0.97 7.01 -6.03
N PRO A 80 1.92 6.54 -5.19
CA PRO A 80 1.59 5.99 -3.87
C PRO A 80 0.97 7.00 -2.89
N LEU A 81 1.17 8.31 -3.09
CA LEU A 81 0.51 9.33 -2.29
C LEU A 81 -1.02 9.33 -2.47
N LEU A 82 -1.52 8.87 -3.62
CA LEU A 82 -2.96 8.68 -3.82
C LEU A 82 -3.48 7.57 -2.91
N ALA A 83 -2.77 6.44 -2.83
CA ALA A 83 -3.11 5.36 -1.91
C ALA A 83 -3.11 5.87 -0.46
N LEU A 84 -2.07 6.61 -0.06
CA LEU A 84 -1.99 7.20 1.27
C LEU A 84 -3.18 8.14 1.57
N LYS A 85 -3.56 8.98 0.61
CA LYS A 85 -4.73 9.89 0.72
C LYS A 85 -6.03 9.10 0.90
N VAL A 86 -6.26 8.10 0.05
CA VAL A 86 -7.50 7.29 0.06
C VAL A 86 -7.62 6.49 1.35
N PHE A 87 -6.54 5.82 1.77
CA PHE A 87 -6.56 5.05 3.02
C PHE A 87 -6.56 5.94 4.25
N GLY A 88 -5.97 7.13 4.20
CA GLY A 88 -5.96 8.09 5.29
C GLY A 88 -7.31 8.75 5.56
N ASP A 89 -8.15 8.89 4.53
CA ASP A 89 -9.46 9.53 4.63
C ASP A 89 -10.59 8.52 4.35
N HIS A 90 -10.74 7.56 5.27
CA HIS A 90 -11.81 6.55 5.22
C HIS A 90 -13.19 7.20 5.21
N THR A 91 -13.36 8.27 5.97
CA THR A 91 -14.62 8.99 6.07
C THR A 91 -15.03 9.56 4.73
N LYS A 92 -14.11 10.09 3.91
CA LYS A 92 -14.42 10.55 2.54
C LYS A 92 -14.58 9.40 1.56
N TYR A 93 -13.64 8.46 1.50
CA TYR A 93 -13.56 7.50 0.40
C TYR A 93 -14.31 6.18 0.66
N GLY A 94 -14.56 5.82 1.92
CA GLY A 94 -15.14 4.51 2.29
C GLY A 94 -14.25 3.33 1.87
N PHE A 95 -12.96 3.57 1.70
CA PHE A 95 -11.98 2.60 1.19
C PHE A 95 -10.92 2.35 2.26
N GLY A 96 -10.91 1.15 2.84
CA GLY A 96 -10.06 0.84 4.00
C GLY A 96 -8.80 0.06 3.65
N LEU A 97 -7.75 0.21 4.46
CA LEU A 97 -6.52 -0.60 4.39
C LEU A 97 -6.73 -1.94 5.11
N ASN A 98 -7.68 -2.73 4.62
CA ASN A 98 -8.17 -3.94 5.30
C ASN A 98 -7.34 -5.20 4.94
N SER A 99 -6.06 -5.02 4.60
CA SER A 99 -5.16 -6.12 4.20
C SER A 99 -3.72 -5.78 4.59
N LEU A 100 -3.07 -6.69 5.32
CA LEU A 100 -1.66 -6.56 5.67
C LEU A 100 -0.76 -6.50 4.42
N PRO A 101 -0.93 -7.34 3.38
CA PRO A 101 -0.26 -7.16 2.10
C PRO A 101 -0.41 -5.75 1.50
N ALA A 102 -1.60 -5.15 1.54
CA ALA A 102 -1.81 -3.78 1.06
C ALA A 102 -1.04 -2.74 1.91
N GLY A 103 -0.98 -2.93 3.23
CA GLY A 103 -0.19 -2.09 4.14
C GLY A 103 1.31 -2.18 3.87
N ARG A 104 1.84 -3.41 3.73
CA ARG A 104 3.25 -3.64 3.36
C ARG A 104 3.60 -2.99 2.02
N GLN A 105 2.73 -3.15 1.03
CA GLN A 105 2.84 -2.55 -0.29
C GLN A 105 2.87 -1.00 -0.22
N LEU A 106 1.99 -0.40 0.59
CA LEU A 106 1.96 1.05 0.81
C LEU A 106 3.28 1.55 1.43
N ILE A 107 3.76 0.90 2.51
CA ILE A 107 5.03 1.27 3.14
C ILE A 107 6.19 1.13 2.14
N HIS A 108 6.25 0.00 1.41
CA HIS A 108 7.28 -0.25 0.41
C HIS A 108 7.34 0.87 -0.65
N SER A 109 6.18 1.32 -1.12
CA SER A 109 6.10 2.37 -2.14
C SER A 109 6.57 3.75 -1.64
N LEU A 110 6.62 3.96 -0.32
CA LEU A 110 6.91 5.25 0.32
C LEU A 110 8.33 5.33 0.91
N TYR A 111 8.78 4.31 1.65
CA TYR A 111 9.92 4.39 2.58
C TYR A 111 11.24 4.83 1.92
N GLY A 112 11.47 4.44 0.67
CA GLY A 112 12.71 4.74 -0.06
C GLY A 112 12.69 6.05 -0.86
N LYS A 113 11.51 6.61 -1.17
CA LYS A 113 11.36 7.72 -2.16
C LYS A 113 10.76 8.99 -1.58
N TYR A 114 9.97 8.87 -0.51
CA TYR A 114 9.22 9.98 0.05
C TYR A 114 9.79 10.42 1.41
N PRO A 115 9.44 11.62 1.89
CA PRO A 115 9.79 12.05 3.24
C PRO A 115 9.31 11.06 4.32
N LEU A 116 10.02 11.00 5.44
CA LEU A 116 9.76 10.04 6.52
C LEU A 116 8.32 10.14 7.03
N GLU A 117 7.78 11.35 7.11
CA GLU A 117 6.43 11.64 7.59
C GLU A 117 5.38 10.84 6.82
N LYS A 118 5.53 10.69 5.49
CA LYS A 118 4.60 9.89 4.67
C LYS A 118 4.64 8.41 5.03
N THR A 119 5.83 7.89 5.35
CA THR A 119 6.00 6.50 5.78
C THR A 119 5.46 6.29 7.18
N MET A 120 5.65 7.26 8.08
CA MET A 120 5.07 7.27 9.43
C MET A 120 3.54 7.33 9.39
N THR A 121 2.96 8.17 8.52
CA THR A 121 1.51 8.19 8.29
C THR A 121 1.01 6.85 7.77
N ALA A 122 1.72 6.22 6.83
CA ALA A 122 1.35 4.88 6.37
C ALA A 122 1.41 3.84 7.50
N ALA A 123 2.41 3.93 8.38
CA ALA A 123 2.57 3.05 9.53
C ALA A 123 1.45 3.23 10.57
N SER A 124 1.01 4.46 10.83
CA SER A 124 -0.07 4.72 11.80
C SER A 124 -1.42 4.16 11.35
N LEU A 125 -1.66 4.06 10.03
CA LEU A 125 -2.86 3.44 9.48
C LEU A 125 -3.01 1.97 9.89
N PHE A 126 -1.92 1.25 10.20
CA PHE A 126 -2.02 -0.14 10.63
C PHE A 126 -2.87 -0.27 11.90
N GLY A 127 -2.65 0.60 12.88
CA GLY A 127 -3.46 0.61 14.12
C GLY A 127 -4.91 1.00 13.86
N ILE A 128 -5.15 1.99 12.99
CA ILE A 128 -6.50 2.47 12.64
C ILE A 128 -7.34 1.36 12.00
N TYR A 129 -6.72 0.54 11.15
CA TYR A 129 -7.40 -0.55 10.43
C TYR A 129 -7.28 -1.93 11.12
N GLY A 130 -6.78 -1.98 12.36
CA GLY A 130 -6.65 -3.23 13.11
C GLY A 130 -5.65 -4.23 12.52
N LEU A 131 -4.70 -3.75 11.71
CA LEU A 131 -3.58 -4.56 11.22
C LEU A 131 -2.54 -4.77 12.33
N PRO A 132 -1.71 -5.84 12.27
CA PRO A 132 -0.61 -6.02 13.21
C PRO A 132 0.27 -4.77 13.26
N ALA A 133 0.61 -4.27 14.46
CA ALA A 133 1.43 -3.07 14.58
C ALA A 133 2.71 -3.19 13.75
N VAL A 134 3.16 -2.11 13.10
CA VAL A 134 4.31 -2.15 12.18
C VAL A 134 5.56 -2.74 12.83
N GLY A 135 5.79 -2.48 14.12
CA GLY A 135 6.90 -3.07 14.87
C GLY A 135 6.83 -4.59 15.07
N SER A 136 5.63 -5.17 15.03
CA SER A 136 5.41 -6.62 15.10
C SER A 136 5.50 -7.32 13.75
N ASP A 137 5.30 -6.58 12.65
CA ASP A 137 5.43 -7.10 11.29
C ASP A 137 6.87 -6.93 10.78
N PHE A 138 7.62 -8.03 10.65
CA PHE A 138 9.06 -7.98 10.35
C PHE A 138 9.40 -7.17 9.09
N VAL A 139 8.62 -7.34 8.02
CA VAL A 139 8.84 -6.66 6.73
C VAL A 139 8.58 -5.16 6.87
N SER A 140 7.44 -4.77 7.45
CA SER A 140 7.09 -3.36 7.64
C SER A 140 8.03 -2.67 8.65
N CYS A 141 8.43 -3.36 9.72
CA CYS A 141 9.39 -2.88 10.71
C CYS A 141 10.74 -2.54 10.06
N ALA A 142 11.28 -3.46 9.24
CA ALA A 142 12.53 -3.25 8.52
C ALA A 142 12.46 -2.04 7.58
N MET A 143 11.38 -1.91 6.80
CA MET A 143 11.21 -0.77 5.89
C MET A 143 11.06 0.56 6.62
N LEU A 144 10.30 0.58 7.73
CA LEU A 144 10.15 1.78 8.54
C LEU A 144 11.46 2.18 9.21
N TYR A 145 12.22 1.21 9.74
CA TYR A 145 13.54 1.46 10.30
C TYR A 145 14.51 2.00 9.24
N ALA A 146 14.52 1.42 8.02
CA ALA A 146 15.30 1.93 6.90
C ALA A 146 14.95 3.39 6.55
N ALA A 147 13.66 3.75 6.56
CA ALA A 147 13.24 5.14 6.37
C ALA A 147 13.72 6.07 7.49
N CYS A 148 13.66 5.62 8.76
CA CYS A 148 14.11 6.41 9.90
C CYS A 148 15.63 6.68 9.84
N VAL A 149 16.41 5.65 9.53
CA VAL A 149 17.88 5.74 9.44
C VAL A 149 18.31 6.62 8.25
N ARG A 150 17.56 6.59 7.15
CA ARG A 150 17.79 7.48 5.99
C ARG A 150 17.46 8.95 6.32
N SER A 151 16.54 9.19 7.24
CA SER A 151 16.15 10.54 7.63
C SER A 151 17.25 11.25 8.41
N ARG A 152 17.41 12.55 8.19
CA ARG A 152 18.30 13.41 8.97
C ARG A 152 17.63 14.04 10.19
N ASP A 153 16.34 13.75 10.39
CA ASP A 153 15.54 14.27 11.49
C ASP A 153 15.99 13.66 12.85
N PRO A 154 16.34 14.48 13.86
CA PRO A 154 16.65 14.00 15.20
C PRO A 154 15.54 13.13 15.83
N HIS A 155 14.27 13.45 15.59
CA HIS A 155 13.15 12.66 16.12
C HIS A 155 13.08 11.27 15.47
N ALA A 156 13.52 11.14 14.22
CA ALA A 156 13.62 9.84 13.55
C ALA A 156 14.58 8.89 14.28
N ARG A 157 15.64 9.41 14.94
CA ARG A 157 16.58 8.58 15.69
C ARG A 157 15.94 7.88 16.88
N VAL A 158 15.04 8.56 17.59
CA VAL A 158 14.32 7.98 18.74
C VAL A 158 13.43 6.83 18.28
N VAL A 159 12.70 7.03 17.18
CA VAL A 159 11.89 5.97 16.56
C VAL A 159 12.77 4.84 16.05
N ALA A 160 13.91 5.16 15.43
CA ALA A 160 14.86 4.21 14.90
C ALA A 160 15.39 3.27 16.01
N GLU A 161 15.81 3.81 17.16
CA GLU A 161 16.30 2.99 18.29
C GLU A 161 15.22 2.04 18.85
N SER A 162 13.97 2.48 18.92
CA SER A 162 12.87 1.61 19.34
C SER A 162 12.64 0.47 18.34
N LEU A 163 12.66 0.77 17.04
CA LEU A 163 12.48 -0.22 15.97
C LEU A 163 13.66 -1.17 15.88
N LYS A 164 14.89 -0.69 16.07
CA LYS A 164 16.13 -1.49 16.05
C LYS A 164 16.04 -2.65 17.03
N ARG A 165 15.61 -2.40 18.28
CA ARG A 165 15.46 -3.46 19.30
C ARG A 165 14.49 -4.55 18.86
N GLN A 166 13.36 -4.17 18.27
CA GLN A 166 12.37 -5.11 17.76
C GLN A 166 12.90 -5.89 16.56
N LEU A 167 13.57 -5.20 15.64
CA LEU A 167 14.14 -5.80 14.44
C LEU A 167 15.27 -6.78 14.77
N THR A 168 16.18 -6.45 15.70
CA THR A 168 17.24 -7.35 16.14
C THR A 168 16.67 -8.63 16.75
N LYS A 169 15.62 -8.53 17.57
CA LYS A 169 14.93 -9.71 18.11
C LYS A 169 14.36 -10.60 16.99
N GLN A 170 13.76 -10.00 15.96
CA GLN A 170 13.19 -10.73 14.82
C GLN A 170 14.27 -11.34 13.91
N ILE A 171 15.40 -10.66 13.71
CA ILE A 171 16.54 -11.17 12.93
C ILE A 171 17.16 -12.40 13.61
N VAL A 172 17.35 -12.38 14.94
CA VAL A 172 17.90 -13.54 15.68
C VAL A 172 16.98 -14.76 15.57
N GLN A 173 15.66 -14.54 15.46
CA GLN A 173 14.66 -15.60 15.36
C GLN A 173 14.45 -16.11 13.92
N THR A 174 14.89 -15.37 12.91
CA THR A 174 14.65 -15.69 11.50
C THR A 174 15.97 -16.05 10.84
N GLU A 175 16.12 -17.29 10.34
CA GLU A 175 17.26 -17.65 9.49
C GLU A 175 17.47 -16.59 8.39
N ALA A 176 18.74 -16.31 8.06
CA ALA A 176 19.14 -15.27 7.11
C ALA A 176 18.19 -15.23 5.89
N VAL A 177 17.59 -14.06 5.63
CA VAL A 177 16.58 -13.85 4.59
C VAL A 177 17.13 -14.34 3.24
N ARG A 178 16.67 -15.52 2.79
CA ARG A 178 17.11 -16.10 1.51
C ARG A 178 16.32 -15.47 0.38
N GLU A 179 16.98 -14.65 -0.42
CA GLU A 179 16.36 -14.11 -1.62
C GLU A 179 16.16 -15.21 -2.68
N PRO A 180 14.97 -15.31 -3.30
CA PRO A 180 14.79 -16.13 -4.49
C PRO A 180 15.81 -15.71 -5.55
N LYS A 181 16.52 -16.65 -6.18
CA LYS A 181 17.49 -16.36 -7.26
C LYS A 181 16.81 -16.26 -8.62
N ASP A 182 15.73 -17.00 -8.82
CA ASP A 182 15.03 -17.09 -10.10
C ASP A 182 14.18 -15.85 -10.42
N ARG A 183 14.24 -15.40 -11.68
CA ARG A 183 13.52 -14.23 -12.18
C ARG A 183 12.00 -14.43 -12.16
N ILE A 184 11.52 -15.64 -12.47
CA ILE A 184 10.09 -15.93 -12.50
C ILE A 184 9.54 -15.89 -11.07
N GLN A 185 10.24 -16.52 -10.13
CA GLN A 185 9.90 -16.44 -8.70
C GLN A 185 9.92 -15.01 -8.16
N ARG A 186 10.88 -14.16 -8.55
CA ARG A 186 10.93 -12.72 -8.15
C ARG A 186 9.79 -11.87 -8.70
N ALA A 187 9.17 -12.31 -9.79
CA ALA A 187 8.02 -11.63 -10.40
C ALA A 187 6.71 -11.94 -9.67
N GLN A 188 6.62 -13.05 -8.94
CA GLN A 188 5.44 -13.43 -8.18
C GLN A 188 5.16 -12.43 -7.05
N HIS A 189 3.88 -12.14 -6.80
CA HIS A 189 3.52 -11.13 -5.80
C HIS A 189 3.84 -11.59 -4.37
N HIS A 190 3.66 -12.88 -4.07
CA HIS A 190 3.88 -13.41 -2.71
C HIS A 190 5.36 -13.41 -2.28
N THR A 191 6.32 -13.33 -3.21
CA THR A 191 7.77 -13.27 -2.92
C THR A 191 8.26 -11.85 -2.69
N LYS A 192 7.45 -10.84 -3.07
CA LYS A 192 7.81 -9.42 -2.92
C LYS A 192 8.16 -9.03 -1.49
N PRO A 193 7.41 -9.45 -0.44
CA PRO A 193 7.77 -9.08 0.94
C PRO A 193 9.18 -9.51 1.35
N THR A 194 9.63 -10.70 0.92
CA THR A 194 10.99 -11.19 1.19
C THR A 194 12.05 -10.33 0.51
N LEU A 195 11.80 -9.92 -0.74
CA LEU A 195 12.71 -9.04 -1.48
C LEU A 195 12.78 -7.64 -0.86
N TRP A 196 11.63 -7.10 -0.44
CA TRP A 196 11.56 -5.80 0.23
C TRP A 196 12.27 -5.79 1.56
N LEU A 197 12.10 -6.86 2.36
CA LEU A 197 12.81 -7.06 3.61
C LEU A 197 14.34 -7.09 3.40
N ALA A 198 14.82 -7.89 2.45
CA ALA A 198 16.24 -7.98 2.17
C ALA A 198 16.81 -6.64 1.65
N GLN A 199 16.05 -5.91 0.84
CA GLN A 199 16.41 -4.56 0.41
C GLN A 199 16.48 -3.57 1.58
N ALA A 200 15.50 -3.58 2.48
CA ALA A 200 15.49 -2.72 3.66
C ALA A 200 16.68 -3.00 4.58
N ILE A 201 16.98 -4.28 4.84
CA ILE A 201 18.14 -4.71 5.62
C ILE A 201 19.45 -4.22 4.99
N ARG A 202 19.61 -4.31 3.66
CA ARG A 202 20.79 -3.76 2.97
C ARG A 202 20.93 -2.25 3.17
N GLN A 203 19.84 -1.49 3.05
CA GLN A 203 19.87 -0.04 3.25
C GLN A 203 20.26 0.34 4.68
N ILE A 204 19.76 -0.42 5.66
CA ILE A 204 20.13 -0.26 7.08
C ILE A 204 21.64 -0.46 7.25
N LYS A 205 22.19 -1.57 6.74
CA LYS A 205 23.63 -1.89 6.84
C LYS A 205 24.50 -0.80 6.22
N MET A 206 24.16 -0.36 4.99
CA MET A 206 24.88 0.71 4.30
C MET A 206 24.90 2.01 5.12
N ALA A 207 23.78 2.37 5.74
CA ALA A 207 23.70 3.58 6.54
C ALA A 207 24.47 3.50 7.88
N HIS A 208 24.74 2.30 8.39
CA HIS A 208 25.56 2.08 9.59
C HIS A 208 27.06 1.89 9.26
N GLY A 209 27.45 1.94 7.98
CA GLY A 209 28.84 1.69 7.58
C GLY A 209 29.28 0.22 7.71
N GLU A 210 28.36 -0.69 7.98
CA GLU A 210 28.62 -2.14 8.00
C GLU A 210 28.67 -2.63 6.55
N GLN A 211 29.87 -2.64 5.96
CA GLN A 211 30.12 -3.34 4.71
C GLN A 211 30.06 -4.85 5.00
N GLY A 212 29.03 -5.50 4.47
CA GLY A 212 28.98 -6.97 4.36
C GLY A 212 29.75 -7.42 3.13
#